data_AF-E4WSM2-F1
#
_entry.id   AF-E4WSM2-F1
#
_cell.length_a   1.000
_cell.length_b   1.000
_cell.length_c   1.000
_cell.angle_alpha   90.00
_cell.angle_beta   90.00
_cell.angle_gamma   90.00
#
_symmetry.space_group_name_H-M   'P 1'
#
loop_
_entity.id
_entity.type
_entity.pdbx_description
1 polymer ?
#
loop_
_entity_poly.entity_id
_entity_poly.type
_entity_poly.pdbx_seq_one_letter_code
_entity_poly.pdbx_strand_id
1 'polypeptide(L)'
;MFVHIILRALTIERVFVRGLDEEDGLDGLDLFSESQYKVMRMITSHAAAATLHFYHTNTTNHPDATIRLFLQWLRSYKQLFQEKCKRCGKLLRDGLPPTWRDYRTMAPFHFHCKD
;
A
#
# COMPACT_ATOMS: atom_id res chain seq x y z
N MET A 1 1.22 -9.33 -6.25
CA MET A 1 0.63 -8.80 -5.02
C MET A 1 -0.85 -8.68 -5.25
N PHE A 2 -1.66 -9.32 -4.41
CA PHE A 2 -3.10 -9.13 -4.38
C PHE A 2 -3.45 -8.03 -3.37
N VAL A 3 -4.48 -7.24 -3.68
CA VAL A 3 -4.96 -6.16 -2.82
C VAL A 3 -6.48 -6.22 -2.71
N HIS A 4 -6.98 -6.36 -1.49
CA HIS A 4 -8.41 -6.24 -1.19
C HIS A 4 -8.68 -4.84 -0.65
N ILE A 5 -9.61 -4.12 -1.26
CA ILE A 5 -10.06 -2.80 -0.81
C ILE A 5 -11.53 -2.96 -0.40
N ILE A 6 -11.79 -2.80 0.90
CA ILE A 6 -13.13 -2.90 1.47
C ILE A 6 -13.70 -1.48 1.53
N LEU A 7 -14.79 -1.27 0.81
CA LEU A 7 -15.52 -0.01 0.81
C LEU A 7 -16.82 -0.15 1.62
N ARG A 8 -17.07 0.80 2.52
CA ARG A 8 -18.37 1.01 3.16
C ARG A 8 -18.88 2.39 2.79
N ALA A 9 -20.05 2.45 2.15
CA ALA A 9 -20.61 3.71 1.63
C ALA A 9 -19.58 4.51 0.80
N LEU A 10 -18.87 3.83 -0.11
CA LEU A 10 -17.80 4.39 -0.95
C LEU A 10 -16.60 4.96 -0.16
N THR A 11 -16.48 4.65 1.13
CA THR A 11 -15.32 4.99 1.96
C THR A 11 -14.45 3.75 2.15
N ILE A 12 -13.14 3.88 1.95
CA ILE A 12 -12.15 2.83 2.22
C ILE A 12 -12.11 2.61 3.73
N GLU A 13 -12.72 1.52 4.18
CA GLU A 13 -12.76 1.10 5.58
C GLU A 13 -11.53 0.25 5.92
N ARG A 14 -11.10 -0.58 4.97
CA ARG A 14 -9.98 -1.50 5.19
C ARG A 14 -9.26 -1.86 3.88
N VAL A 15 -7.96 -2.10 3.99
CA VAL A 15 -7.13 -2.56 2.87
C VAL A 15 -6.25 -3.70 3.35
N PHE A 16 -6.19 -4.77 2.56
CA PHE A 16 -5.27 -5.89 2.78
C PHE A 16 -4.38 -6.11 1.58
N VAL A 17 -3.12 -6.44 1.85
CA VAL A 17 -2.13 -6.76 0.82
C VAL A 17 -1.55 -8.15 1.09
N ARG A 18 -1.54 -8.98 0.05
CA ARG A 18 -1.06 -10.38 0.09
C ARG A 18 -0.14 -10.71 -1.09
N GLY A 19 0.66 -11.75 -0.92
CA GLY A 19 1.41 -12.44 -1.97
C GLY A 19 0.46 -13.04 -3.02
N LEU A 20 1.00 -13.40 -4.19
CA LEU A 20 0.18 -14.03 -5.24
C LEU A 20 -0.08 -15.51 -4.96
N ASP A 21 0.79 -16.11 -4.16
CA ASP A 21 0.78 -17.48 -3.71
C ASP A 21 0.02 -17.68 -2.39
N GLU A 22 -0.30 -16.58 -1.69
CA GLU A 22 -1.24 -16.57 -0.58
C GLU A 22 -2.66 -16.57 -1.14
N GLU A 23 -3.07 -17.72 -1.67
CA GLU A 23 -4.42 -17.91 -2.20
C GLU A 23 -5.43 -17.80 -1.05
N ASP A 24 -6.48 -17.00 -1.24
CA ASP A 24 -7.62 -16.98 -0.32
C ASP A 24 -8.26 -18.36 -0.39
N GLY A 25 -8.30 -19.07 0.73
CA GLY A 25 -8.82 -20.44 0.80
C GLY A 25 -10.11 -20.59 0.01
N LEU A 26 -10.15 -21.60 -0.86
CA LEU A 26 -11.14 -21.90 -1.92
C LEU A 26 -12.64 -21.67 -1.61
N ASP A 27 -13.04 -21.49 -0.34
CA ASP A 27 -14.44 -21.38 0.09
C ASP A 27 -14.75 -20.15 0.98
N GLY A 28 -13.80 -19.23 1.21
CA GLY A 28 -14.05 -18.08 2.08
C GLY A 28 -13.00 -16.99 1.96
N LEU A 29 -13.47 -15.77 1.64
CA LEU A 29 -12.64 -14.57 1.62
C LEU A 29 -12.13 -14.27 3.04
N ASP A 30 -10.89 -14.65 3.32
CA ASP A 30 -10.23 -14.35 4.60
C ASP A 30 -9.81 -12.88 4.66
N LEU A 31 -10.70 -12.06 5.22
CA LEU A 31 -10.52 -10.63 5.43
C LEU A 31 -9.93 -10.28 6.80
N PHE A 32 -9.26 -11.21 7.47
CA PHE A 32 -8.77 -10.98 8.84
C PHE A 32 -7.33 -11.40 9.05
N SER A 33 -6.88 -12.49 8.42
CA SER A 33 -5.49 -12.93 8.63
C SER A 33 -4.50 -12.00 7.94
N GLU A 34 -3.41 -11.71 8.63
CA GLU A 34 -2.28 -11.01 8.05
C GLU A 34 -1.53 -11.91 7.06
N SER A 35 -0.90 -11.28 6.06
CA SER A 35 0.01 -11.99 5.16
C SER A 35 1.18 -12.62 5.92
N GLN A 36 1.64 -13.80 5.50
CA GLN A 36 2.88 -14.44 5.96
C GLN A 36 4.13 -13.64 5.56
N TYR A 37 4.04 -12.83 4.50
CA TYR A 37 5.14 -12.02 4.01
C TYR A 37 5.25 -10.68 4.72
N LYS A 38 6.40 -10.44 5.37
CA LYS A 38 6.69 -9.19 6.07
C LYS A 38 6.47 -7.95 5.19
N VAL A 39 6.90 -7.97 3.93
CA VAL A 39 6.75 -6.80 3.05
C VAL A 39 5.27 -6.51 2.75
N MET A 40 4.42 -7.53 2.64
CA MET A 40 2.98 -7.33 2.41
C MET A 40 2.27 -6.79 3.66
N ARG A 41 2.65 -7.27 4.86
CA ARG A 41 2.19 -6.68 6.13
C ARG A 41 2.55 -5.20 6.23
N MET A 42 3.78 -4.85 5.89
CA MET A 42 4.21 -3.44 5.87
C MET A 42 3.42 -2.60 4.88
N ILE A 43 3.18 -3.10 3.66
CA ILE A 43 2.39 -2.37 2.66
C ILE A 43 0.93 -2.24 3.12
N THR A 44 0.36 -3.24 3.78
CA THR A 44 -0.97 -3.15 4.43
C THR A 44 -1.00 -1.99 5.43
N SER A 45 -0.02 -1.90 6.33
CA SER A 45 0.08 -0.79 7.28
C SER A 45 0.24 0.57 6.58
N HIS A 46 1.05 0.64 5.53
CA HIS A 46 1.21 1.87 4.74
C HIS A 46 -0.07 2.25 4.00
N ALA A 47 -0.82 1.28 3.48
CA ALA A 47 -2.09 1.52 2.80
C ALA A 47 -3.13 2.09 3.77
N ALA A 48 -3.23 1.54 4.99
CA ALA A 48 -4.08 2.12 6.03
C ALA A 48 -3.71 3.57 6.35
N ALA A 49 -2.41 3.87 6.48
CA ALA A 49 -1.95 5.25 6.70
C ALA A 49 -2.22 6.18 5.50
N ALA A 50 -2.03 5.68 4.27
CA ALA A 50 -2.30 6.41 3.04
C ALA A 50 -3.78 6.76 2.90
N THR A 51 -4.67 5.82 3.25
CA THR A 51 -6.11 6.03 3.30
C THR A 51 -6.46 7.21 4.21
N LEU A 52 -5.97 7.20 5.46
CA LEU A 52 -6.19 8.29 6.42
C LEU A 52 -5.64 9.63 5.90
N HIS A 53 -4.43 9.62 5.32
CA HIS A 53 -3.81 10.81 4.75
C HIS A 53 -4.68 11.41 3.64
N PHE A 54 -5.07 10.62 2.64
CA PHE A 54 -5.82 11.13 1.51
C PHE A 54 -7.23 11.58 1.88
N TYR A 55 -7.88 10.92 2.84
CA TYR A 55 -9.10 11.46 3.43
C TYR A 55 -8.84 12.82 4.06
N HIS A 56 -7.92 12.92 5.01
CA HIS A 56 -7.67 14.17 5.73
C HIS A 56 -7.26 15.33 4.81
N THR A 57 -6.46 15.08 3.78
CA THR A 57 -5.98 16.15 2.89
C THR A 57 -6.98 16.58 1.81
N ASN A 58 -7.95 15.74 1.43
CA ASN A 58 -8.84 16.00 0.29
C ASN A 58 -10.32 16.14 0.64
N THR A 59 -10.73 15.78 1.87
CA THR A 59 -12.14 15.83 2.29
C THR A 59 -12.79 17.21 2.20
N THR A 60 -12.02 18.28 2.31
CA THR A 60 -12.57 19.64 2.33
C THR A 60 -13.01 20.14 0.95
N ASN A 61 -12.35 19.71 -0.13
CA ASN A 61 -12.57 20.27 -1.47
C ASN A 61 -13.06 19.26 -2.50
N HIS A 62 -12.65 17.98 -2.43
CA HIS A 62 -12.93 16.98 -3.46
C HIS A 62 -12.96 15.55 -2.87
N PRO A 63 -14.04 15.12 -2.21
CA PRO A 63 -14.13 13.78 -1.62
C PRO A 63 -13.89 12.66 -2.65
N ASP A 64 -14.37 12.84 -3.89
CA ASP A 64 -14.18 11.90 -5.01
C ASP A 64 -12.71 11.72 -5.41
N ALA A 65 -11.85 12.70 -5.14
CA ALA A 65 -10.43 12.61 -5.44
C ALA A 65 -9.70 11.61 -4.54
N THR A 66 -10.24 11.28 -3.37
CA THR A 66 -9.59 10.43 -2.37
C THR A 66 -9.35 9.01 -2.90
N ILE A 67 -10.38 8.37 -3.44
CA ILE A 67 -10.26 7.01 -4.00
C ILE A 67 -9.28 7.02 -5.17
N ARG A 68 -9.37 8.03 -6.05
CA ARG A 68 -8.49 8.16 -7.20
C ARG A 68 -7.01 8.29 -6.78
N LEU A 69 -6.70 9.18 -5.84
CA LEU A 69 -5.35 9.39 -5.33
C LEU A 69 -4.82 8.15 -4.62
N PHE A 70 -5.66 7.49 -3.82
CA PHE A 70 -5.31 6.24 -3.16
C PHE A 70 -4.96 5.14 -4.18
N LEU A 71 -5.78 4.94 -5.21
CA LEU A 71 -5.51 3.97 -6.28
C LEU A 71 -4.25 4.31 -7.07
N GLN A 72 -3.97 5.60 -7.30
CA GLN A 72 -2.76 6.05 -7.98
C GLN A 72 -1.52 5.78 -7.12
N TRP A 73 -1.59 6.05 -5.82
CA TRP A 73 -0.55 5.69 -4.85
C TRP A 73 -0.34 4.18 -4.78
N LEU A 74 -1.41 3.37 -4.74
CA LEU A 74 -1.31 1.92 -4.72
C LEU A 74 -0.69 1.35 -6.02
N ARG A 75 -0.99 1.96 -7.17
CA ARG A 75 -0.41 1.60 -8.47
C ARG A 75 1.11 1.75 -8.49
N SER A 76 1.68 2.62 -7.66
CA SER A 76 3.14 2.80 -7.56
C SER A 76 3.90 1.56 -7.04
N TYR A 77 3.20 0.55 -6.52
CA TYR A 77 3.79 -0.74 -6.15
C TYR A 77 3.93 -1.72 -7.32
N LYS A 78 3.50 -1.35 -8.55
CA LYS A 78 3.56 -2.23 -9.74
C LYS A 78 4.95 -2.83 -9.96
N GLN A 79 6.01 -2.09 -9.63
CA GLN A 79 7.41 -2.51 -9.79
C GLN A 79 8.13 -2.65 -8.44
N LEU A 80 7.41 -2.99 -7.37
CA LEU A 80 7.94 -3.08 -5.98
C LEU A 80 9.29 -3.79 -5.87
N PHE A 81 9.46 -4.93 -6.54
CA PHE A 81 10.68 -5.74 -6.48
C PHE A 81 11.74 -5.38 -7.53
N GLN A 82 11.50 -4.35 -8.33
CA GLN A 82 12.38 -3.90 -9.42
C GLN A 82 12.84 -2.43 -9.23
N GLU A 83 12.11 -1.65 -8.44
CA GLU A 83 12.42 -0.24 -8.18
C GLU A 83 13.45 -0.06 -7.07
N LYS A 84 14.47 0.77 -7.33
CA LYS A 84 15.46 1.18 -6.32
C LYS A 84 14.91 2.30 -5.44
N CYS A 85 15.27 2.27 -4.16
CA CYS A 85 14.99 3.37 -3.23
C CYS A 85 15.58 4.68 -3.76
N LYS A 86 14.78 5.75 -3.81
CA LYS A 86 15.22 7.06 -4.31
C LYS A 86 16.28 7.73 -3.46
N ARG A 87 16.37 7.40 -2.17
CA ARG A 87 17.38 7.97 -1.26
C ARG A 87 18.72 7.24 -1.31
N CYS A 88 18.71 5.92 -1.11
CA CYS A 88 19.96 5.15 -0.99
C CYS A 88 20.38 4.43 -2.27
N GLY A 89 19.57 4.44 -3.34
CA GLY A 89 19.87 3.81 -4.62
C GLY A 89 19.88 2.27 -4.60
N LYS A 90 19.59 1.63 -3.47
CA LYS A 90 19.56 0.16 -3.33
C LYS A 90 18.18 -0.42 -3.63
N LEU A 91 18.16 -1.63 -4.18
CA LEU A 91 16.94 -2.41 -4.38
C LEU A 91 16.44 -3.02 -3.07
N LEU A 92 17.35 -3.51 -2.23
CA LEU A 92 17.03 -4.12 -0.95
C LEU A 92 17.80 -3.46 0.19
N ARG A 93 17.18 -3.43 1.37
CA ARG A 93 17.80 -3.12 2.66
C ARG A 93 17.20 -4.07 3.70
N ASP A 94 18.06 -4.82 4.40
CA ASP A 94 17.66 -5.83 5.39
C ASP A 94 16.66 -6.86 4.82
N GLY A 95 16.88 -7.25 3.55
CA GLY A 95 16.01 -8.18 2.82
C GLY A 95 14.67 -7.61 2.37
N LEU A 96 14.42 -6.31 2.58
CA LEU A 96 13.15 -5.66 2.22
C LEU A 96 13.33 -4.70 1.02
N PRO A 97 12.38 -4.70 0.06
CA PRO A 97 12.34 -3.71 -1.00
C PRO A 97 11.96 -2.32 -0.44
N PRO A 98 11.96 -1.27 -1.27
CA PRO A 98 11.48 0.04 -0.86
C PRO A 98 9.97 -0.04 -0.69
N THR A 99 9.47 -0.30 0.51
CA THR A 99 8.04 -0.52 0.77
C THR A 99 7.27 0.77 1.07
N TRP A 100 7.95 1.89 1.31
CA TRP A 100 7.29 3.17 1.57
C TRP A 100 7.15 3.94 0.25
N ARG A 101 6.02 4.65 0.09
CA ARG A 101 5.72 5.47 -1.09
C ARG A 101 5.30 6.84 -0.62
N ASP A 102 5.99 7.87 -1.11
CA ASP A 102 5.66 9.25 -0.81
C ASP A 102 4.24 9.60 -1.29
N TYR A 103 3.44 10.26 -0.47
CA TYR A 103 2.04 10.51 -0.79
C TYR A 103 1.83 11.49 -1.95
N ARG A 104 2.81 12.36 -2.21
CA ARG A 104 2.73 13.37 -3.28
C ARG A 104 3.38 12.89 -4.57
N THR A 105 4.60 12.39 -4.48
CA THR A 105 5.44 12.03 -5.63
C THR A 105 5.36 10.55 -6.00
N MET A 106 4.81 9.70 -5.11
CA MET A 106 4.75 8.24 -5.25
C MET A 106 6.13 7.59 -5.37
N ALA A 107 7.18 8.31 -4.98
CA ALA A 107 8.54 7.84 -5.06
C ALA A 107 8.78 6.67 -4.08
N PRO A 108 9.53 5.63 -4.50
CA PRO A 108 9.83 4.46 -3.66
C PRO A 108 10.97 4.73 -2.68
N PHE A 109 10.76 4.41 -1.40
CA PHE A 109 11.80 4.45 -0.36
C PHE A 109 11.73 3.23 0.55
N HIS A 110 12.88 2.81 1.09
CA HIS A 110 12.86 1.94 2.27
C HIS A 110 12.22 2.71 3.43
N PHE A 111 11.59 2.00 4.37
CA PHE A 111 10.93 2.64 5.51
C PHE A 111 11.88 3.57 6.30
N HIS A 112 13.12 3.14 6.54
CA HIS A 112 14.18 3.93 7.18
C HIS A 112 14.80 5.02 6.29
N CYS A 113 14.33 5.19 5.06
CA CYS A 113 14.80 6.17 4.10
C CYS A 113 13.71 7.18 3.72
N LYS A 114 12.62 7.25 4.47
CA LYS A 114 11.52 8.18 4.20
C LYS A 114 11.88 9.63 4.58
N ASP A 115 12.66 9.81 5.65
CA ASP A 115 13.01 11.11 6.27
C ASP A 115 14.39 11.62 5.85
#